data_AF-A0A1J3ICL3-F1
#
_entry.id   AF-A0A1J3ICL3-F1
#
_cell.length_a   1.000
_cell.length_b   1.000
_cell.length_c   1.000
_cell.angle_alpha   90.00
_cell.angle_beta   90.00
_cell.angle_gamma   90.00
#
_symmetry.space_group_name_H-M   'P 1'
#
loop_
_entity.id
_entity.type
_entity.pdbx_description
1 polymer ?
#
loop_
_entity_poly.entity_id
_entity_poly.type
_entity_poly.pdbx_seq_one_letter_code
_entity_poly.pdbx_strand_id
1 'polypeptide(L)'
;KKQKQKKYKEKNYADMFVKLLTVVFFLNILYQFNQSSSQILDFTYDGFHRPLTGIYLQGISTVTPRGLLKLTDTTQQETGQAFYTRPIQFKDSPNGT
;
A
#
# COMPACT_ATOMS: atom_id res chain seq x y z
N LYS A 1 46.00 -43.19 -4.57
CA LYS A 1 45.76 -42.01 -5.46
C LYS A 1 44.27 -41.82 -5.79
N LYS A 2 43.55 -42.87 -6.23
CA LYS A 2 42.12 -42.79 -6.61
C LYS A 2 41.16 -42.30 -5.49
N GLN A 3 41.34 -42.75 -4.24
CA GLN A 3 40.50 -42.30 -3.11
C GLN A 3 40.68 -40.81 -2.78
N LYS A 4 41.91 -40.28 -2.86
CA LYS A 4 42.17 -38.84 -2.66
C LYS A 4 41.48 -37.99 -3.74
N GLN A 5 41.46 -38.46 -4.99
CA GLN A 5 40.75 -37.78 -6.07
C GLN A 5 39.23 -37.83 -5.91
N LYS A 6 38.66 -38.97 -5.46
CA LYS A 6 37.22 -39.06 -5.17
C LYS A 6 36.80 -38.08 -4.07
N LYS A 7 37.55 -38.03 -2.96
CA LYS A 7 37.30 -37.11 -1.85
C LYS A 7 37.46 -35.63 -2.24
N TYR A 8 38.40 -35.32 -3.14
CA TYR A 8 38.57 -33.97 -3.69
C TYR A 8 37.36 -33.56 -4.56
N LYS A 9 36.88 -34.45 -5.42
CA LYS A 9 35.67 -34.20 -6.23
C LYS A 9 34.43 -33.99 -5.36
N GLU A 10 34.19 -34.85 -4.36
CA GLU A 10 33.06 -34.69 -3.41
C GLU A 10 33.09 -33.35 -2.67
N LYS A 11 34.26 -32.92 -2.20
CA LYS A 11 34.41 -31.60 -1.56
C LYS A 11 34.07 -30.46 -2.52
N ASN A 12 34.51 -30.53 -3.78
CA ASN A 12 34.20 -29.51 -4.77
C ASN A 12 32.71 -29.49 -5.13
N TYR A 13 32.05 -30.65 -5.22
CA TYR A 13 30.60 -30.72 -5.43
C TYR A 13 29.81 -30.16 -4.24
N ALA A 14 30.24 -30.46 -3.01
CA ALA A 14 29.64 -29.91 -1.80
C ALA A 14 29.79 -28.38 -1.74
N ASP A 15 30.99 -27.84 -2.05
CA ASP A 15 31.25 -26.40 -2.10
C ASP A 15 30.39 -25.70 -3.19
N MET A 16 30.31 -26.29 -4.38
CA MET A 16 29.50 -25.77 -5.48
C MET A 16 28.00 -25.80 -5.15
N PHE A 17 27.53 -26.84 -4.44
CA PHE A 17 26.14 -26.96 -3.98
C PHE A 17 25.82 -25.92 -2.89
N VAL A 18 26.72 -25.72 -1.93
CA VAL A 18 26.56 -24.69 -0.89
C VAL A 18 26.51 -23.30 -1.51
N LYS A 19 27.38 -23.00 -2.47
CA LYS A 19 27.35 -21.72 -3.22
C LYS A 19 26.02 -21.51 -3.93
N LEU A 20 25.50 -22.54 -4.58
CA LEU A 20 24.20 -22.47 -5.25
C LEU A 20 23.06 -22.17 -4.27
N LEU A 21 23.01 -22.87 -3.14
CA LEU A 21 22.02 -22.62 -2.08
C LEU A 21 22.11 -21.19 -1.54
N THR A 22 23.33 -20.69 -1.32
CA THR A 22 23.56 -19.32 -0.87
C THR A 22 23.07 -18.29 -1.88
N VAL A 23 23.33 -18.49 -3.17
CA VAL A 23 22.82 -17.61 -4.24
C VAL A 23 21.30 -17.62 -4.28
N VAL A 24 20.66 -18.80 -4.20
CA VAL A 24 19.20 -18.93 -4.17
C VAL A 24 18.61 -18.23 -2.93
N PHE A 25 19.26 -18.35 -1.77
CA PHE A 25 18.83 -17.70 -0.54
C PHE A 25 18.84 -16.16 -0.68
N PHE A 26 19.93 -15.59 -1.21
CA PHE A 26 20.00 -14.14 -1.45
C PHE A 26 19.01 -13.65 -2.52
N LEU A 27 18.75 -14.44 -3.55
CA LEU A 27 17.71 -14.13 -4.55
C LEU A 27 16.30 -14.10 -3.93
N ASN A 28 16.01 -15.02 -3.00
CA ASN A 28 14.76 -15.01 -2.25
C ASN A 28 14.64 -13.76 -1.36
N ILE A 29 15.70 -13.38 -0.66
CA ILE A 29 15.70 -12.13 0.15
C ILE A 29 15.48 -10.91 -0.75
N LEU A 30 16.14 -10.84 -1.90
CA LEU A 30 15.99 -9.73 -2.84
C LEU A 30 14.59 -9.64 -3.44
N TYR A 31 13.95 -10.78 -3.72
CA TYR A 31 12.57 -10.83 -4.20
C TYR A 31 11.57 -10.25 -3.19
N GLN A 32 11.80 -10.47 -1.90
CA GLN A 32 10.96 -9.96 -0.82
C GLN A 32 11.19 -8.47 -0.51
N PHE A 33 12.23 -7.84 -1.06
CA PHE A 33 12.59 -6.44 -0.75
C PHE A 33 11.76 -5.39 -1.51
N ASN A 34 10.78 -5.79 -2.31
CA ASN A 34 9.98 -4.88 -3.14
C ASN A 34 8.52 -4.73 -2.68
N GLN A 35 8.29 -4.30 -1.44
CA GLN A 35 6.99 -3.75 -1.06
C GLN A 35 7.13 -2.55 -0.14
N SER A 36 7.55 -1.41 -0.69
CA SER A 36 7.04 -0.13 -0.19
C SER A 36 5.70 0.14 -0.88
N SER A 37 4.60 -0.21 -0.23
CA SER A 37 3.26 0.11 -0.75
C SER A 37 2.90 1.55 -0.40
N SER A 38 3.60 2.53 -0.97
CA SER A 38 3.05 3.87 -1.00
C SER A 38 1.78 3.79 -1.86
N GLN A 39 0.61 3.89 -1.23
CA GLN A 39 -0.64 4.02 -1.96
C GLN A 39 -0.55 5.33 -2.72
N ILE A 40 -0.44 5.28 -4.05
CA ILE A 40 -0.61 6.45 -4.90
C ILE A 40 -2.06 6.90 -4.73
N LEU A 41 -2.27 7.86 -3.84
CA LEU A 41 -3.57 8.41 -3.49
C LEU A 41 -3.66 9.81 -4.10
N ASP A 42 -4.21 9.87 -5.30
CA ASP A 42 -4.53 11.11 -5.96
C ASP A 42 -6.03 11.14 -6.27
N PHE A 43 -6.70 12.21 -5.85
CA PHE A 43 -8.08 12.48 -6.22
C PHE A 43 -8.32 13.98 -6.31
N THR A 44 -9.19 14.37 -7.24
CA THR A 44 -9.61 15.76 -7.42
C THR A 44 -11.10 15.75 -7.76
N TYR A 45 -11.86 16.67 -7.15
CA TYR A 45 -13.28 16.86 -7.42
C TYR A 45 -13.47 18.23 -8.08
N ASP A 46 -13.67 18.24 -9.39
CA ASP A 46 -14.03 19.44 -10.15
C ASP A 46 -15.52 19.74 -10.00
N GLY A 47 -15.95 19.99 -8.77
CA GLY A 47 -17.35 20.13 -8.39
C GLY A 47 -18.02 18.80 -7.99
N PHE A 48 -19.09 18.92 -7.20
CA PHE A 48 -19.83 17.79 -6.65
C PHE A 48 -21.08 17.53 -7.50
N HIS A 49 -20.97 16.69 -8.51
CA HIS A 49 -22.08 16.38 -9.39
C HIS A 49 -22.99 15.31 -8.79
N ARG A 50 -24.28 15.35 -9.14
CA ARG A 50 -25.22 14.26 -8.83
C ARG A 50 -25.30 13.32 -10.04
N PRO A 51 -25.29 11.99 -9.85
CA PRO A 51 -25.21 11.27 -8.57
C PRO A 51 -23.83 11.40 -7.90
N LEU A 52 -23.83 11.54 -6.57
CA LEU A 52 -22.59 11.65 -5.78
C LEU A 52 -21.82 10.33 -5.85
N THR A 53 -20.57 10.38 -6.30
CA THR A 53 -19.67 9.24 -6.37
C THR A 53 -18.42 9.50 -5.56
N GLY A 54 -17.97 8.51 -4.79
CA GLY A 54 -16.73 8.62 -4.01
C GLY A 54 -16.84 9.43 -2.72
N ILE A 55 -18.01 9.99 -2.40
CA ILE A 55 -18.24 10.82 -1.21
C ILE A 55 -19.48 10.34 -0.46
N TYR A 56 -19.33 10.25 0.86
CA TYR A 56 -20.40 9.99 1.81
C TYR A 56 -20.69 11.27 2.61
N LEU A 57 -21.96 11.64 2.70
CA LEU A 57 -22.43 12.84 3.41
C LEU A 57 -23.05 12.41 4.74
N GLN A 58 -22.80 13.18 5.81
CA GLN A 58 -23.30 12.92 7.16
C GLN A 58 -23.75 14.23 7.83
N GLY A 59 -24.74 14.15 8.71
CA GLY A 59 -25.33 15.32 9.36
C GLY A 59 -26.08 16.19 8.35
N ILE A 60 -25.93 17.51 8.44
CA ILE A 60 -26.63 18.45 7.55
C ILE A 60 -25.91 18.71 6.22
N SER A 61 -24.83 17.97 5.92
CA SER A 61 -24.06 18.19 4.70
C SER A 61 -24.87 17.83 3.45
N THR A 62 -24.83 18.68 2.43
CA THR A 62 -25.55 18.47 1.17
C THR A 62 -24.76 19.03 0.00
N VAL A 63 -25.17 18.67 -1.21
CA VAL A 63 -24.64 19.23 -2.46
C VAL A 63 -25.69 20.09 -3.12
N THR A 64 -25.32 21.35 -3.40
CA THR A 64 -26.20 22.29 -4.10
C THR A 64 -26.44 21.85 -5.55
N PRO A 65 -27.52 22.30 -6.20
CA PRO A 65 -27.73 22.01 -7.62
C PRO A 65 -26.62 22.50 -8.55
N ARG A 66 -25.80 23.47 -8.10
CA ARG A 66 -24.64 24.00 -8.82
C ARG A 66 -23.34 23.21 -8.56
N GLY A 67 -23.42 22.13 -7.79
CA GLY A 67 -22.29 21.26 -7.49
C GLY A 67 -21.34 21.75 -6.40
N LEU A 68 -21.85 22.53 -5.44
CA LEU A 68 -21.08 22.95 -4.26
C LEU A 68 -21.42 22.07 -3.05
N LEU A 69 -20.40 21.64 -2.31
CA LEU A 69 -20.56 20.94 -1.04
C LEU A 69 -20.84 21.96 0.08
N LYS A 70 -22.04 21.91 0.67
CA LYS A 70 -22.46 22.70 1.82
C LYS A 70 -22.36 21.83 3.07
N LEU A 71 -21.48 22.17 4.01
CA LEU A 71 -21.30 21.43 5.27
C LEU A 71 -22.13 21.97 6.43
N THR A 72 -22.45 23.27 6.41
CA THR A 72 -23.16 23.95 7.50
C THR A 72 -24.29 24.78 6.94
N ASP A 73 -25.31 25.04 7.76
CA ASP A 73 -26.28 26.10 7.50
C ASP A 73 -25.95 27.31 8.38
N THR A 74 -25.96 28.51 7.80
CA THR A 74 -25.50 29.72 8.50
C THR A 74 -26.46 30.21 9.57
N THR A 75 -27.67 29.63 9.62
CA THR A 75 -28.79 30.07 10.45
C THR A 75 -28.91 29.28 11.74
N GLN A 76 -28.37 28.06 11.80
CA GLN A 76 -28.47 27.16 12.95
C GLN A 76 -27.12 26.51 13.24
N GLN A 77 -26.80 26.34 14.52
CA GLN A 77 -25.56 25.69 14.92
C GLN A 77 -25.71 24.17 14.80
N GLU A 78 -25.50 23.67 13.60
CA GLU A 78 -25.58 22.25 13.25
C GLU A 78 -24.30 21.79 12.54
N THR A 79 -23.98 20.50 12.69
CA THR A 79 -22.74 19.92 12.16
C THR A 79 -23.05 19.03 10.96
N GLY A 80 -22.40 19.29 9.83
CA GLY A 80 -22.35 18.40 8.67
C GLY A 80 -20.94 17.98 8.35
N GLN A 81 -20.79 16.78 7.80
CA GLN A 81 -19.50 16.15 7.50
C GLN A 81 -19.55 15.45 6.15
N ALA A 82 -18.43 15.44 5.44
CA ALA A 82 -18.29 14.72 4.17
C ALA A 82 -17.01 13.89 4.20
N PHE A 83 -17.11 12.64 3.74
CA PHE A 83 -16.05 11.66 3.79
C PHE A 83 -15.78 11.07 2.42
N TYR A 84 -14.51 10.93 2.06
CA TYR A 84 -14.11 10.11 0.92
C TYR A 84 -14.41 8.64 1.23
N THR A 85 -15.08 7.93 0.32
CA THR A 85 -15.61 6.59 0.62
C THR A 85 -14.53 5.51 0.65
N ARG A 86 -13.34 5.76 0.10
CA ARG A 86 -12.23 4.79 0.16
C ARG A 86 -11.36 5.11 1.37
N PRO A 87 -11.15 4.15 2.30
CA PRO A 87 -10.25 4.36 3.43
C PRO A 87 -8.84 4.69 2.96
N ILE A 88 -8.21 5.65 3.64
CA ILE A 88 -6.84 6.08 3.37
C ILE A 88 -5.96 5.53 4.49
N GLN A 89 -4.94 4.75 4.12
CA GLN A 89 -3.96 4.26 5.08
C GLN A 89 -2.91 5.35 5.32
N PHE A 90 -2.93 5.95 6.51
CA PHE A 90 -1.97 7.01 6.87
C PHE A 90 -0.59 6.49 7.30
N LYS A 91 -0.53 5.24 7.78
CA LYS A 91 0.70 4.61 8.26
C LYS A 91 0.80 3.17 7.76
N ASP A 92 1.99 2.79 7.32
CA ASP A 92 2.27 1.43 6.85
C ASP A 92 2.47 0.45 8.01
N SER A 93 2.78 0.96 9.21
CA SER A 93 2.92 0.14 10.41
C SER A 93 2.13 0.71 11.60
N PRO A 94 1.62 -0.16 12.50
CA PRO A 94 0.89 0.26 13.70
C PRO A 94 1.72 1.17 14.63
N ASN A 95 3.05 1.02 14.60
CA ASN A 95 4.00 1.75 15.44
C ASN A 95 4.88 2.73 14.65
N GLY A 96 4.45 3.16 13.46
CA GLY A 96 5.22 4.13 12.67
C GLY A 96 5.41 5.42 13.45
N THR A 97 6.61 5.61 14.00
CA THR A 97 7.08 6.85 14.62
C THR A 97 7.22 7.93 13.57
#